data_AF-A0A3M5FND0-F1
#
_entry.id   AF-A0A3M5FND0-F1
#
_cell.length_a   1.000
_cell.length_b   1.000
_cell.length_c   1.000
_cell.angle_alpha   90.00
_cell.angle_beta   90.00
_cell.angle_gamma   90.00
#
_symmetry.space_group_name_H-M   'P 1'
#
loop_
_entity.id
_entity.type
_entity.pdbx_description
1 polymer ?
#
loop_
_entity_poly.entity_id
_entity_poly.type
_entity_poly.pdbx_seq_one_letter_code
_entity_poly.pdbx_strand_id
1 'polypeptide(L)'
;MRAGADGPVQWLPTLLRGRPKSRKDLIRQPRSSRPSELLLVIVDASASTRRHQALSQAKGLLSQLFDDAYRRRARLALLTASGDTPRWQHQGLKASSALSPWLDALGAGGGTPLSAALQQAGEWLAKRQKRYPAEQQRVLVLTDGRIKQLPVLPAFNCASVLIDIEKGPIRLGRTRELASSLGADYQHIDELKPV
;
A
#
# COMPACT_ATOMS: atom_id res chain seq x y z
N MET A 1 4.98 2.92 30.11
CA MET A 1 3.86 2.03 29.71
C MET A 1 2.59 2.36 30.49
N ARG A 2 1.66 3.15 29.94
CA ARG A 2 0.26 3.23 30.43
C ARG A 2 -0.65 3.57 29.25
N ALA A 3 -1.25 2.55 28.63
CA ALA A 3 -2.21 2.72 27.55
C ALA A 3 -3.41 1.80 27.82
N GLY A 4 -4.46 2.35 28.43
CA GLY A 4 -5.66 1.56 28.78
C GLY A 4 -6.81 2.36 29.38
N ALA A 5 -6.62 3.63 29.75
CA ALA A 5 -7.65 4.41 30.46
C ALA A 5 -8.87 4.78 29.58
N ASP A 6 -8.72 4.90 28.26
CA ASP A 6 -9.76 5.43 27.35
C ASP A 6 -10.25 4.44 26.26
N GLY A 7 -10.17 3.15 26.55
CA GLY A 7 -10.76 2.11 25.70
C GLY A 7 -12.28 1.99 25.85
N PRO A 8 -12.99 1.41 24.86
CA PRO A 8 -14.40 1.06 25.01
C PRO A 8 -14.58 0.07 26.17
N VAL A 9 -15.66 0.24 26.93
CA VAL A 9 -16.00 -0.62 28.07
C VAL A 9 -16.45 -1.98 27.52
N GLN A 10 -15.86 -3.05 28.05
CA GLN A 10 -16.32 -4.40 27.78
C GLN A 10 -17.39 -4.78 28.79
N TRP A 11 -18.66 -4.58 28.43
CA TRP A 11 -19.79 -4.77 29.34
C TRP A 11 -19.92 -6.20 29.86
N LEU A 12 -19.80 -7.22 28.99
CA LEU A 12 -19.97 -8.61 29.42
C LEU A 12 -18.94 -9.03 30.49
N PRO A 13 -17.61 -8.90 30.28
CA PRO A 13 -16.62 -9.14 31.34
C PRO A 13 -16.79 -8.26 32.58
N THR A 14 -17.23 -7.01 32.42
CA THR A 14 -17.48 -6.10 33.55
C THR A 14 -18.63 -6.60 34.41
N LEU A 15 -19.74 -7.02 33.81
CA LEU A 15 -20.94 -7.48 34.51
C LEU A 15 -20.76 -8.87 35.12
N LEU A 16 -19.91 -9.73 34.55
CA LEU A 16 -19.52 -11.01 35.16
C LEU A 16 -18.75 -10.84 36.48
N ARG A 17 -18.20 -9.65 36.76
CA ARG A 17 -17.61 -9.31 38.06
C ARG A 17 -18.61 -8.69 39.04
N GLY A 18 -19.88 -8.65 38.67
CA GLY A 18 -20.96 -8.02 39.43
C GLY A 18 -21.26 -6.59 39.00
N ARG A 19 -22.09 -5.89 39.78
CA ARG A 19 -22.50 -4.51 39.51
C ARG A 19 -21.32 -3.55 39.75
N PRO A 20 -20.79 -2.85 38.72
CA PRO A 20 -19.71 -1.89 38.91
C PRO A 20 -20.18 -0.72 39.78
N LYS A 21 -19.41 -0.37 40.81
CA LYS A 21 -19.70 0.73 41.75
C LYS A 21 -18.87 1.97 41.46
N SER A 22 -17.75 1.80 40.75
CA SER A 22 -16.82 2.87 40.41
C SER A 22 -16.27 2.72 38.99
N ARG A 23 -15.70 3.80 38.45
CA ARG A 23 -15.02 3.79 37.14
C ARG A 23 -13.86 2.77 37.06
N LYS A 24 -13.29 2.39 38.20
CA LYS A 24 -12.18 1.41 38.27
C LYS A 24 -12.64 -0.04 38.08
N ASP A 25 -13.94 -0.29 38.26
CA ASP A 25 -14.52 -1.63 38.11
C ASP A 25 -14.82 -1.96 36.65
N LEU A 26 -14.79 -0.95 35.77
CA LEU A 26 -15.02 -1.10 34.33
C LEU A 26 -13.80 -1.75 33.68
N ILE A 27 -13.99 -2.94 33.12
CA ILE A 27 -12.98 -3.57 32.27
C ILE A 27 -13.00 -2.85 30.93
N ARG A 28 -11.91 -2.15 30.62
CA ARG A 28 -11.72 -1.47 29.34
C ARG A 28 -10.79 -2.27 28.48
N GLN A 29 -11.16 -2.42 27.21
CA GLN A 29 -10.24 -3.00 26.24
C GLN A 29 -9.07 -2.03 26.06
N PRO A 30 -7.80 -2.45 26.22
CA PRO A 30 -6.69 -1.61 25.82
C PRO A 30 -6.91 -1.22 24.37
N ARG A 31 -7.09 0.08 24.09
CA ARG A 31 -6.94 0.57 22.72
C ARG A 31 -5.52 0.19 22.36
N SER A 32 -5.35 -0.79 21.48
CA SER A 32 -4.06 -1.07 20.86
C SER A 32 -3.62 0.22 20.21
N SER A 33 -2.79 1.01 20.91
CA SER A 33 -2.35 2.34 20.53
C SER A 33 -1.24 2.27 19.49
N ARG A 34 -1.12 1.14 18.77
CA ARG A 34 -0.27 1.11 17.59
C ARG A 34 -1.00 1.93 16.54
N PRO A 35 -0.41 3.02 16.03
CA PRO A 35 -0.94 3.68 14.86
C PRO A 35 -1.17 2.60 13.79
N SER A 36 -2.38 2.54 13.24
CA SER A 36 -2.65 1.58 12.18
C SER A 36 -1.71 1.89 11.02
N GLU A 37 -1.02 0.87 10.52
CA GLU A 37 -0.23 1.02 9.31
C GLU A 37 -1.14 0.86 8.10
N LEU A 38 -0.90 1.67 7.07
CA LEU A 38 -1.53 1.56 5.77
C LEU A 38 -0.44 1.41 4.72
N LEU A 39 -0.51 0.33 3.96
CA LEU A 39 0.30 0.13 2.78
C LEU A 39 -0.57 0.33 1.54
N LEU A 40 -0.27 1.37 0.77
CA LEU A 40 -0.83 1.59 -0.57
C LEU A 40 0.14 1.01 -1.60
N VAL A 41 -0.31 0.06 -2.40
CA VAL A 41 0.47 -0.46 -3.53
C VAL A 41 -0.17 -0.02 -4.84
N ILE A 42 0.65 0.62 -5.69
CA ILE A 42 0.29 1.10 -7.02
C ILE A 42 1.07 0.24 -8.02
N VAL A 43 0.37 -0.43 -8.93
CA VAL A 43 0.99 -1.34 -9.91
C VAL A 43 0.63 -0.92 -11.32
N ASP A 44 1.65 -0.72 -12.16
CA ASP A 44 1.53 -0.61 -13.61
C ASP A 44 1.41 -2.01 -14.22
N ALA A 45 0.22 -2.37 -14.69
CA ALA A 45 -0.11 -3.72 -15.16
C ALA A 45 -0.22 -3.79 -16.68
N SER A 46 0.73 -3.19 -17.41
CA SER A 46 0.71 -3.13 -18.86
C SER A 46 1.26 -4.40 -19.54
N ALA A 47 0.47 -5.00 -20.41
CA ALA A 47 0.73 -6.28 -21.07
C ALA A 47 1.78 -6.19 -22.21
N SER A 48 3.07 -6.36 -21.90
CA SER A 48 4.07 -6.65 -22.95
C SER A 48 4.85 -7.93 -22.67
N THR A 49 5.26 -8.65 -23.72
CA THR A 49 5.93 -9.96 -23.63
C THR A 49 7.22 -9.92 -22.82
N ARG A 50 8.06 -8.89 -22.97
CA ARG A 50 9.29 -8.70 -22.17
C ARG A 50 8.99 -8.44 -20.68
N ARG A 51 7.80 -7.93 -20.35
CA ARG A 51 7.37 -7.67 -18.97
C ARG A 51 6.87 -8.93 -18.26
N HIS A 52 6.51 -10.01 -18.95
CA HIS A 52 5.95 -11.19 -18.27
C HIS A 52 6.93 -11.78 -17.25
N GLN A 53 8.23 -11.80 -17.56
CA GLN A 53 9.26 -12.30 -16.64
C GLN A 53 9.52 -11.34 -15.47
N ALA A 54 9.55 -10.02 -15.71
CA ALA A 54 9.68 -9.02 -14.65
C ALA A 54 8.45 -9.00 -13.73
N LEU A 55 7.26 -9.17 -14.31
CA LEU A 55 6.00 -9.23 -13.60
C LEU A 55 5.90 -10.48 -12.72
N SER A 56 6.45 -11.62 -13.14
CA SER A 56 6.52 -12.82 -12.30
C SER A 56 7.31 -12.57 -11.02
N GLN A 57 8.46 -11.89 -11.10
CA GLN A 57 9.23 -11.50 -9.91
C GLN A 57 8.48 -10.47 -9.06
N ALA A 58 7.83 -9.49 -9.69
CA ALA A 58 7.02 -8.50 -8.99
C ALA A 58 5.85 -9.16 -8.23
N LYS A 59 5.19 -10.17 -8.81
CA LYS A 59 4.15 -10.95 -8.15
C LYS A 59 4.70 -11.69 -6.92
N GLY A 60 5.89 -12.30 -7.03
CA GLY A 60 6.56 -12.95 -5.90
C GLY A 60 6.84 -11.98 -4.74
N LEU A 61 7.39 -10.81 -5.05
CA LEU A 61 7.63 -9.74 -4.07
C LEU A 61 6.33 -9.24 -3.44
N LEU A 62 5.30 -8.97 -4.25
CA LEU A 62 3.99 -8.51 -3.77
C LEU A 62 3.33 -9.55 -2.85
N SER A 63 3.45 -10.84 -3.18
CA SER A 63 2.96 -11.92 -2.32
C SER A 63 3.61 -11.87 -0.94
N GLN A 64 4.95 -11.82 -0.87
CA GLN A 64 5.69 -11.73 0.39
C GLN A 64 5.32 -10.47 1.18
N LEU A 65 5.21 -9.33 0.50
CA LEU A 65 4.82 -8.05 1.08
C LEU A 65 3.41 -8.09 1.67
N PHE A 66 2.46 -8.72 0.99
CA PHE A 66 1.09 -8.85 1.47
C PHE A 66 1.00 -9.79 2.66
N ASP A 67 1.77 -10.88 2.68
CA ASP A 67 1.89 -11.77 3.82
C ASP A 67 2.48 -11.05 5.04
N ASP A 68 3.49 -10.21 4.84
CA ASP A 68 4.06 -9.38 5.90
C ASP A 68 3.07 -8.32 6.41
N ALA A 69 2.36 -7.65 5.50
CA ALA A 69 1.32 -6.70 5.86
C ALA A 69 0.19 -7.39 6.65
N TYR A 70 -0.16 -8.63 6.28
CA TYR A 70 -1.12 -9.44 7.01
C TYR A 70 -0.65 -9.78 8.42
N ARG A 71 0.59 -10.27 8.57
CA ARG A 71 1.21 -10.56 9.87
C ARG A 71 1.24 -9.33 10.78
N ARG A 72 1.54 -8.15 10.21
CA ARG A 72 1.58 -6.87 10.93
C ARG A 72 0.20 -6.26 11.19
N ARG A 73 -0.87 -6.87 10.67
CA ARG A 73 -2.24 -6.34 10.68
C ARG A 73 -2.33 -4.94 10.06
N ALA A 74 -1.47 -4.64 9.09
CA ALA A 74 -1.53 -3.43 8.32
C ALA A 74 -2.77 -3.44 7.41
N ARG A 75 -3.32 -2.26 7.17
CA ARG A 75 -4.36 -2.06 6.18
C ARG A 75 -3.72 -2.00 4.81
N LEU A 76 -4.39 -2.58 3.82
CA LEU A 76 -3.92 -2.58 2.45
C LEU A 76 -4.86 -1.79 1.56
N ALA A 77 -4.29 -0.99 0.68
CA ALA A 77 -4.99 -0.39 -0.45
C ALA A 77 -4.22 -0.71 -1.73
N LEU A 78 -4.95 -1.06 -2.79
CA LEU A 78 -4.39 -1.51 -4.06
C LEU A 78 -4.97 -0.70 -5.20
N LEU A 79 -4.09 -0.12 -6.01
CA LEU A 79 -4.43 0.67 -7.18
C LEU A 79 -3.69 0.11 -8.39
N THR A 80 -4.43 -0.29 -9.41
CA THR A 80 -3.86 -0.83 -10.65
C THR A 80 -4.00 0.20 -11.76
N ALA A 81 -2.91 0.52 -12.43
CA ALA A 81 -2.89 1.27 -13.68
C ALA A 81 -2.89 0.29 -14.85
N SER A 82 -4.06 0.03 -15.44
CA SER A 82 -4.21 -0.81 -16.64
C SER A 82 -5.38 -0.31 -17.49
N GLY A 83 -5.31 -0.43 -18.82
CA GLY A 83 -6.37 0.08 -19.68
C GLY A 83 -6.29 1.59 -19.82
N ASP A 84 -7.46 2.23 -19.86
CA ASP A 84 -7.59 3.69 -20.02
C ASP A 84 -7.70 4.44 -18.69
N THR A 85 -8.07 3.76 -17.60
CA THR A 85 -8.34 4.39 -16.30
C THR A 85 -7.73 3.61 -15.12
N PRO A 86 -7.26 4.30 -14.07
CA PRO A 86 -6.79 3.65 -12.85
C PRO A 86 -7.96 2.99 -12.09
N ARG A 87 -7.73 1.78 -11.58
CA ARG A 87 -8.77 0.99 -10.87
C ARG A 87 -8.34 0.65 -9.45
N TRP A 88 -9.15 1.06 -8.48
CA TRP A 88 -9.02 0.62 -7.09
C TRP A 88 -9.52 -0.82 -6.95
N GLN A 89 -8.69 -1.67 -6.38
CA GLN A 89 -9.00 -3.08 -6.19
C GLN A 89 -9.40 -3.34 -4.74
N HIS A 90 -8.65 -2.73 -3.82
CA HIS A 90 -8.95 -2.78 -2.39
C HIS A 90 -8.67 -1.41 -1.76
N GLN A 91 -9.49 -1.01 -0.77
CA GLN A 91 -9.34 0.27 -0.07
C GLN A 91 -9.37 0.09 1.44
N GLY A 92 -8.20 -0.04 2.06
CA GLY A 92 -8.04 0.02 3.52
C GLY A 92 -8.66 -1.16 4.28
N LEU A 93 -8.77 -2.32 3.62
CA LEU A 93 -9.14 -3.59 4.24
C LEU A 93 -7.94 -4.19 4.97
N LYS A 94 -8.17 -5.09 5.93
CA LYS A 94 -7.08 -5.91 6.47
C LYS A 94 -6.55 -6.76 5.32
N ALA A 95 -5.22 -6.85 5.19
CA ALA A 95 -4.63 -7.78 4.25
C ALA A 95 -5.24 -9.19 4.45
N SER A 96 -5.44 -9.93 3.37
CA SER A 96 -5.99 -11.28 3.42
C SER A 96 -5.51 -12.07 2.21
N SER A 97 -5.64 -13.38 2.26
CA SER A 97 -5.37 -14.29 1.14
C SER A 97 -6.28 -14.07 -0.08
N ALA A 98 -7.28 -13.18 0.00
CA ALA A 98 -8.17 -12.84 -1.11
C ALA A 98 -7.47 -12.07 -2.25
N LEU A 99 -6.18 -11.77 -2.12
CA LEU A 99 -5.40 -11.00 -3.09
C LEU A 99 -4.72 -11.88 -4.15
N SER A 100 -4.67 -13.20 -3.98
CA SER A 100 -4.06 -14.11 -4.95
C SER A 100 -4.72 -14.04 -6.33
N PRO A 101 -6.07 -14.05 -6.47
CA PRO A 101 -6.71 -13.92 -7.78
C PRO A 101 -6.40 -12.58 -8.46
N TRP A 102 -6.22 -11.51 -7.68
CA TRP A 102 -5.81 -10.22 -8.21
C TRP A 102 -4.36 -10.24 -8.70
N LEU A 103 -3.44 -10.84 -7.95
CA LEU A 103 -2.05 -11.03 -8.37
C LEU A 103 -1.97 -11.84 -9.68
N ASP A 104 -2.80 -12.86 -9.83
CA ASP A 104 -2.86 -13.67 -11.05
C ASP A 104 -3.35 -12.85 -12.26
N ALA A 105 -4.36 -12.00 -12.06
CA ALA A 105 -4.91 -11.12 -13.09
C ALA A 105 -3.99 -9.94 -13.48
N LEU A 106 -2.93 -9.65 -12.72
CA LEU A 106 -1.94 -8.65 -13.12
C LEU A 106 -1.26 -9.03 -14.44
N GLY A 107 -1.27 -8.09 -15.40
CA GLY A 107 -0.65 -8.23 -16.72
C GLY A 107 -1.61 -8.46 -17.88
N ALA A 108 -2.93 -8.49 -17.63
CA ALA A 108 -3.95 -8.79 -18.65
C ALA A 108 -4.47 -7.58 -19.47
N GLY A 109 -3.85 -6.39 -19.39
CA GLY A 109 -4.40 -5.16 -20.00
C GLY A 109 -3.42 -4.38 -20.88
N GLY A 110 -3.91 -3.75 -21.96
CA GLY A 110 -3.16 -2.76 -22.75
C GLY A 110 -3.25 -1.35 -22.15
N GLY A 111 -2.26 -0.48 -22.40
CA GLY A 111 -2.24 0.91 -21.90
C GLY A 111 -1.75 1.09 -20.46
N THR A 112 -1.26 2.29 -20.14
CA THR A 112 -0.73 2.67 -18.81
C THR A 112 -1.17 4.08 -18.43
N PRO A 113 -2.23 4.25 -17.63
CA PRO A 113 -2.64 5.53 -17.06
C PRO A 113 -1.94 5.79 -15.72
N LEU A 114 -0.61 5.59 -15.65
CA LEU A 114 0.13 5.67 -14.38
C LEU A 114 0.08 7.07 -13.76
N SER A 115 0.13 8.12 -14.58
CA SER A 115 -0.03 9.50 -14.12
C SER A 115 -1.35 9.73 -13.38
N ALA A 116 -2.45 9.27 -13.97
CA ALA A 116 -3.79 9.34 -13.37
C ALA A 116 -3.87 8.50 -12.08
N ALA A 117 -3.23 7.32 -12.05
CA ALA A 117 -3.17 6.49 -10.85
C ALA A 117 -2.44 7.21 -9.70
N LEU A 118 -1.26 7.79 -9.97
CA LEU A 118 -0.48 8.51 -8.97
C LEU A 118 -1.21 9.75 -8.46
N GLN A 119 -1.89 10.50 -9.33
CA GLN A 119 -2.72 11.62 -8.92
C GLN A 119 -3.86 11.18 -7.98
N GLN A 120 -4.61 10.15 -8.39
CA GLN A 120 -5.72 9.62 -7.60
C GLN A 120 -5.25 9.07 -6.25
N ALA A 121 -4.07 8.43 -6.22
CA ALA A 121 -3.44 7.97 -5.00
C ALA A 121 -3.10 9.13 -4.06
N GLY A 122 -2.48 10.20 -4.57
CA GLY A 122 -2.14 11.39 -3.78
C GLY A 122 -3.36 12.05 -3.14
N GLU A 123 -4.44 12.23 -3.91
CA GLU A 123 -5.71 12.79 -3.40
C GLU A 123 -6.34 11.90 -2.32
N TRP A 124 -6.29 10.57 -2.51
CA TRP A 124 -6.83 9.62 -1.56
C TRP A 124 -6.03 9.59 -0.26
N LEU A 125 -4.68 9.58 -0.34
CA LEU A 125 -3.79 9.64 0.82
C LEU A 125 -4.01 10.92 1.62
N ALA A 126 -4.13 12.08 0.95
CA ALA A 126 -4.38 13.36 1.60
C ALA A 126 -5.72 13.38 2.36
N LYS A 127 -6.81 12.89 1.74
CA LYS A 127 -8.12 12.75 2.41
C LYS A 127 -8.04 11.81 3.60
N ARG A 128 -7.28 10.72 3.47
CA ARG A 128 -7.13 9.70 4.50
C ARG A 128 -6.29 10.17 5.68
N GLN A 129 -5.21 10.91 5.43
CA GLN A 129 -4.38 11.51 6.47
C GLN A 129 -5.18 12.49 7.32
N LYS A 130 -6.07 13.29 6.70
CA LYS A 130 -7.01 14.16 7.43
C LYS A 130 -7.97 13.38 8.32
N ARG A 131 -8.46 12.22 7.85
CA ARG A 131 -9.40 11.38 8.60
C ARG A 131 -8.74 10.56 9.71
N TYR A 132 -7.52 10.10 9.49
CA TYR A 132 -6.76 9.26 10.41
C TYR A 132 -5.33 9.83 10.59
N PRO A 133 -5.17 10.92 11.34
CA PRO A 133 -3.89 11.63 11.44
C PRO A 133 -2.78 10.80 12.11
N ALA A 134 -3.16 9.81 12.92
CA ALA A 134 -2.21 8.88 13.53
C ALA A 134 -1.86 7.68 12.63
N GLU A 135 -2.54 7.45 11.49
CA GLU A 135 -2.27 6.30 10.62
C GLU A 135 -0.91 6.48 9.91
N GLN A 136 -0.04 5.49 10.00
CA GLN A 136 1.25 5.53 9.31
C GLN A 136 1.06 5.03 7.88
N GLN A 137 1.17 5.94 6.92
CA GLN A 137 0.99 5.64 5.50
C GLN A 137 2.34 5.27 4.87
N ARG A 138 2.33 4.24 4.03
CA ARG A 138 3.46 3.84 3.19
C ARG A 138 2.95 3.61 1.78
N VAL A 139 3.72 4.03 0.79
CA VAL A 139 3.40 3.85 -0.63
C VAL A 139 4.45 2.99 -1.29
N LEU A 140 4.00 2.00 -2.05
CA LEU A 140 4.85 1.22 -2.93
C LEU A 140 4.35 1.38 -4.36
N VAL A 141 5.21 1.85 -5.27
CA VAL A 141 4.89 2.00 -6.69
C VAL A 141 5.71 0.99 -7.47
N LEU A 142 5.07 0.18 -8.32
CA LEU A 142 5.74 -0.75 -9.23
C LEU A 142 5.46 -0.32 -10.66
N THR A 143 6.50 0.00 -11.42
CA THR A 143 6.38 0.43 -12.83
C THR A 143 7.62 0.05 -13.63
N ASP A 144 7.45 -0.14 -14.93
CA ASP A 144 8.53 -0.40 -15.88
C ASP A 144 9.12 0.88 -16.50
N GLY A 145 8.78 2.05 -15.94
CA GLY A 145 9.35 3.33 -16.34
C GLY A 145 8.84 3.88 -17.67
N ARG A 146 7.91 3.19 -18.35
CA ARG A 146 7.44 3.57 -19.69
C ARG A 146 6.36 4.64 -19.66
N ILE A 147 6.69 5.74 -19.01
CA ILE A 147 5.87 6.93 -18.97
C ILE A 147 6.26 7.81 -20.17
N LYS A 148 5.26 8.17 -20.99
CA LYS A 148 5.49 9.05 -22.15
C LYS A 148 5.98 10.44 -21.72
N GLN A 149 5.43 10.96 -20.62
CA GLN A 149 5.73 12.28 -20.08
C GLN A 149 5.69 12.23 -18.55
N LEU A 150 6.71 12.82 -17.90
CA LEU A 150 6.76 12.89 -16.44
C LEU A 150 5.58 13.74 -15.92
N PRO A 151 4.71 13.19 -15.06
CA PRO A 151 3.57 13.94 -14.57
C PRO A 151 4.03 14.94 -13.50
N VAL A 152 3.50 16.16 -13.54
CA VAL A 152 3.72 17.16 -12.49
C VAL A 152 2.77 16.83 -11.34
N LEU A 153 3.26 16.07 -10.37
CA LEU A 153 2.49 15.63 -9.21
C LEU A 153 3.15 16.11 -7.92
N PRO A 154 2.37 16.41 -6.87
CA PRO A 154 2.94 16.64 -5.56
C PRO A 154 3.62 15.37 -5.04
N ALA A 155 4.73 15.54 -4.32
CA ALA A 155 5.37 14.45 -3.61
C ALA A 155 4.41 13.77 -2.62
N PHE A 156 4.61 12.49 -2.37
CA PHE A 156 3.87 11.80 -1.32
C PHE A 156 4.34 12.31 0.05
N ASN A 157 3.40 12.70 0.91
CA ASN A 157 3.70 13.16 2.27
C ASN A 157 3.98 11.99 3.25
N CYS A 158 4.52 10.89 2.75
CA CYS A 158 4.72 9.67 3.51
C CYS A 158 5.87 8.82 2.91
N ALA A 159 6.32 7.83 3.67
CA ALA A 159 7.39 6.95 3.21
C ALA A 159 6.96 6.22 1.94
N SER A 160 7.67 6.47 0.84
CA SER A 160 7.32 5.93 -0.47
C SER A 160 8.53 5.28 -1.12
N VAL A 161 8.31 4.14 -1.75
CA VAL A 161 9.32 3.40 -2.51
C VAL A 161 8.79 3.15 -3.90
N LEU A 162 9.62 3.39 -4.90
CA LEU A 162 9.34 3.09 -6.30
C LEU A 162 10.27 1.97 -6.74
N ILE A 163 9.66 0.85 -7.13
CA ILE A 163 10.33 -0.32 -7.68
C ILE A 163 10.26 -0.27 -9.20
N ASP A 164 11.44 -0.20 -9.81
CA ASP A 164 11.61 -0.32 -11.25
C ASP A 164 11.64 -1.80 -11.65
N ILE A 165 10.68 -2.20 -12.49
CA ILE A 165 10.60 -3.55 -13.06
C ILE A 165 11.13 -3.61 -14.50
N GLU A 166 11.77 -2.55 -15.00
CA GLU A 166 12.36 -2.48 -16.34
C GLU A 166 13.52 -3.47 -16.49
N LYS A 167 13.32 -4.53 -17.28
CA LYS A 167 14.40 -5.43 -17.71
C LYS A 167 14.78 -5.15 -19.15
N GLY A 168 15.64 -4.16 -19.35
CA GLY A 168 16.15 -3.75 -20.66
C GLY A 168 17.63 -3.33 -20.61
N PRO A 169 18.38 -3.51 -21.72
CA PRO A 169 19.79 -3.11 -21.78
C PRO A 169 20.00 -1.59 -21.75
N ILE A 170 18.96 -0.81 -22.04
CA ILE A 170 18.97 0.66 -22.00
C ILE A 170 18.02 1.09 -20.89
N ARG A 171 18.56 1.66 -19.82
CA ARG A 171 17.77 2.24 -18.72
C ARG A 171 17.36 3.64 -19.13
N LEU A 172 16.06 3.89 -19.25
CA LEU A 172 15.55 5.18 -19.74
C LEU A 172 15.65 6.32 -18.71
N GLY A 173 16.05 6.04 -17.46
CA GLY A 173 16.27 7.03 -16.40
C GLY A 173 14.99 7.69 -15.83
N ARG A 174 13.88 7.63 -16.58
CA ARG A 174 12.58 8.23 -16.24
C ARG A 174 11.98 7.72 -14.94
N THR A 175 12.20 6.45 -14.61
CA THR A 175 11.73 5.85 -13.36
C THR A 175 12.37 6.50 -12.14
N ARG A 176 13.67 6.82 -12.23
CA ARG A 176 14.43 7.51 -11.18
C ARG A 176 14.02 8.98 -11.05
N GLU A 177 13.76 9.64 -12.18
CA GLU A 177 13.20 10.99 -12.19
C GLU A 177 11.80 11.02 -11.55
N LEU A 178 10.95 10.04 -11.85
CA LEU A 178 9.64 9.90 -11.23
C LEU A 178 9.76 9.71 -9.72
N ALA A 179 10.63 8.79 -9.28
CA ALA A 179 10.88 8.57 -7.85
C ALA A 179 11.29 9.89 -7.16
N SER A 180 12.21 10.63 -7.79
CA SER A 180 12.65 11.94 -7.28
C SER A 180 11.51 12.96 -7.21
N SER A 181 10.66 13.05 -8.23
CA SER A 181 9.49 13.96 -8.22
C SER A 181 8.44 13.59 -7.17
N LEU A 182 8.30 12.30 -6.86
CA LEU A 182 7.35 11.79 -5.87
C LEU A 182 7.92 11.84 -4.44
N GLY A 183 9.21 12.16 -4.27
CA GLY A 183 9.91 12.04 -2.99
C GLY A 183 10.03 10.58 -2.53
N ALA A 184 10.11 9.64 -3.48
CA ALA A 184 10.18 8.20 -3.23
C ALA A 184 11.61 7.67 -3.37
N ASP A 185 11.94 6.68 -2.56
CA ASP A 185 13.18 5.92 -2.70
C ASP A 185 13.11 5.05 -3.97
N TYR A 186 14.14 5.12 -4.80
CA TYR A 186 14.25 4.30 -6.01
C TYR A 186 14.92 2.96 -5.70
N GLN A 187 14.32 1.86 -6.16
CA GLN A 187 14.90 0.52 -6.08
C GLN A 187 14.68 -0.23 -7.39
N HIS A 188 15.71 -0.89 -7.93
CA HIS A 188 15.50 -1.78 -9.08
C HIS A 188 15.11 -3.19 -8.62
N ILE A 189 14.22 -3.87 -9.35
CA ILE A 189 13.74 -5.20 -8.95
C ILE A 189 14.86 -6.25 -8.85
N ASP A 190 15.89 -6.16 -9.70
CA ASP A 190 17.05 -7.07 -9.65
C ASP A 190 17.97 -6.82 -8.43
N GLU A 191 17.90 -5.63 -7.84
CA GLU A 191 18.69 -5.28 -6.65
C GLU A 191 17.98 -5.71 -5.36
N LEU A 192 16.69 -6.06 -5.45
CA LEU A 192 15.93 -6.66 -4.37
C LEU A 192 16.35 -8.13 -4.24
N LYS A 193 17.33 -8.38 -3.37
CA LYS A 193 17.68 -9.75 -3.01
C LYS A 193 16.49 -10.38 -2.29
N PRO A 194 15.99 -11.55 -2.72
CA PRO A 194 15.09 -12.33 -1.89
C PRO A 194 15.84 -12.69 -0.60
N VAL A 195 15.22 -12.44 0.55
CA VAL A 195 15.68 -12.92 1.85
C VAL A 195 15.36 -14.40 1.96
#